data_AF-A0A945EXS0-F1
#
_entry.id   AF-A0A945EXS0-F1
#
_cell.length_a   1.000
_cell.length_b   1.000
_cell.length_c   1.000
_cell.angle_alpha   90.00
_cell.angle_beta   90.00
_cell.angle_gamma   90.00
#
_symmetry.space_group_name_H-M   'P 1'
#
loop_
_entity.id
_entity.type
_entity.pdbx_description
1 polymer ?
#
loop_
_entity_poly.entity_id
_entity_poly.type
_entity_poly.pdbx_seq_one_letter_code
_entity_poly.pdbx_strand_id
1 'polypeptide(L)'
;YSELNDPIDQRERFEHQLKLAQKGDDEATEFIDEDFLRALEYGMPPTSGMGIGMDRLIMFLTNNQSIQEVLFFPQMRPEKKAVSVELNEEEKAVLAIVTKAEKIDLNTLKTQCGLSNKKWDKTIKGLTKKEVAKVTKNDEGLFVEIV
;
A
#
# COMPACT_ATOMS: atom_id res chain seq x y z
N TYR A 1 -29.61 -11.28 11.15
CA TYR A 1 -29.66 -12.13 12.36
C TYR A 1 -30.79 -11.61 13.22
N SER A 2 -31.24 -12.35 14.23
CA SER A 2 -32.15 -11.77 15.24
C SER A 2 -31.33 -10.75 16.03
N GLU A 3 -31.76 -9.50 16.03
CA GLU A 3 -31.02 -8.42 16.68
C GLU A 3 -31.00 -8.65 18.20
N LEU A 4 -29.87 -8.37 18.82
CA LEU A 4 -29.78 -8.35 20.27
C LEU A 4 -30.46 -7.07 20.78
N ASN A 5 -31.51 -7.25 21.58
CA ASN A 5 -32.25 -6.14 22.17
C ASN A 5 -32.15 -6.07 23.70
N ASP A 6 -31.36 -6.95 24.33
CA ASP A 6 -31.03 -6.85 25.75
C ASP A 6 -29.86 -5.86 25.95
N PRO A 7 -30.09 -4.69 26.58
CA PRO A 7 -29.04 -3.69 26.77
C PRO A 7 -27.93 -4.16 27.72
N ILE A 8 -28.21 -5.09 28.64
CA ILE A 8 -27.21 -5.61 29.59
C ILE A 8 -26.24 -6.54 28.85
N ASP A 9 -26.76 -7.50 28.08
CA ASP A 9 -25.93 -8.38 27.24
C ASP A 9 -25.14 -7.55 26.21
N GLN A 10 -25.78 -6.56 25.56
CA GLN A 10 -25.08 -5.70 24.61
C GLN A 10 -23.93 -4.90 25.25
N ARG A 11 -24.09 -4.42 26.50
CA ARG A 11 -23.03 -3.74 27.24
C ARG A 11 -21.87 -4.69 27.55
N GLU A 12 -22.14 -5.90 28.03
CA GLU A 12 -21.11 -6.91 28.32
C GLU A 12 -20.29 -7.26 27.06
N ARG A 13 -20.95 -7.34 25.91
CA ARG A 13 -20.28 -7.55 24.61
C ARG A 13 -19.39 -6.37 24.23
N PHE A 14 -19.84 -5.13 24.41
CA PHE A 14 -18.99 -3.97 24.17
C PHE A 14 -17.78 -3.92 25.11
N GLU A 15 -17.95 -4.25 26.40
CA GLU A 15 -16.82 -4.34 27.34
C GLU A 15 -15.82 -5.44 26.96
N HIS A 16 -16.31 -6.56 26.42
CA HIS A 16 -15.44 -7.61 25.89
C HIS A 16 -14.66 -7.13 24.66
N GLN A 17 -15.31 -6.44 23.72
CA GLN A 17 -14.66 -5.85 22.54
C GLN A 17 -13.60 -4.81 22.96
N LEU A 18 -13.90 -3.96 23.94
CA LEU A 18 -12.94 -3.00 24.49
C LEU A 18 -11.69 -3.68 25.05
N LYS A 19 -11.84 -4.83 25.73
CA LYS A 19 -10.71 -5.62 26.23
C LYS A 19 -9.90 -6.26 25.11
N LEU A 20 -10.51 -6.60 23.97
CA LEU A 20 -9.79 -7.10 22.79
C LEU A 20 -9.02 -5.97 22.11
N ALA A 21 -9.63 -4.80 21.95
CA ALA A 21 -8.97 -3.62 21.41
C ALA A 21 -7.74 -3.23 22.25
N GLN A 22 -7.85 -3.24 23.58
CA GLN A 22 -6.72 -2.99 24.49
C GLN A 22 -5.56 -4.01 24.35
N LYS A 23 -5.84 -5.21 23.80
CA LYS A 23 -4.82 -6.21 23.51
C LYS A 23 -4.16 -6.02 22.13
N GLY A 24 -4.55 -4.99 21.38
CA GLY A 24 -4.01 -4.66 20.06
C GLY A 24 -4.79 -5.29 18.90
N ASP A 25 -6.08 -5.55 19.08
CA ASP A 25 -6.97 -5.95 17.98
C ASP A 25 -7.54 -4.70 17.29
N ASP A 26 -6.97 -4.34 16.15
CA ASP A 26 -7.34 -3.16 15.36
C ASP A 26 -8.77 -3.22 14.77
N GLU A 27 -9.41 -4.40 14.76
CA GLU A 27 -10.79 -4.58 14.27
C GLU A 27 -11.84 -4.49 15.40
N ALA A 28 -11.41 -4.55 16.66
CA ALA A 28 -12.31 -4.51 17.80
C ALA A 28 -12.78 -3.07 18.11
N THR A 29 -13.99 -2.95 18.64
CA THR A 29 -14.53 -1.62 18.98
C THR A 29 -13.78 -1.02 20.16
N GLU A 30 -13.09 0.10 19.94
CA GLU A 30 -12.29 0.81 20.96
C GLU A 30 -13.10 1.63 21.96
N PHE A 31 -14.41 1.77 21.75
CA PHE A 31 -15.29 2.60 22.56
C PHE A 31 -16.65 1.94 22.77
N ILE A 32 -17.31 2.29 23.87
CA ILE A 32 -18.69 1.88 24.16
C ILE A 32 -19.62 2.98 23.66
N ASP A 33 -20.57 2.64 22.78
CA ASP A 33 -21.61 3.56 22.33
C ASP A 33 -22.75 3.61 23.38
N GLU A 34 -22.62 4.56 24.31
CA GLU A 34 -23.59 4.75 25.40
C GLU A 34 -24.95 5.27 24.90
N ASP A 35 -25.00 5.98 23.77
CA ASP A 35 -26.26 6.46 23.21
C ASP A 35 -27.03 5.32 22.53
N PHE A 36 -26.33 4.38 21.87
CA PHE A 36 -26.94 3.15 21.37
C PHE A 36 -27.47 2.27 22.50
N LEU A 37 -26.71 2.08 23.59
CA LEU A 37 -27.19 1.34 24.77
C LEU A 37 -28.41 2.00 25.39
N ARG A 38 -28.39 3.32 25.57
CA ARG A 38 -29.54 4.08 26.06
C ARG A 38 -30.77 3.89 25.15
N ALA A 39 -30.58 3.87 23.83
CA ALA A 39 -31.67 3.61 22.89
C ALA A 39 -32.29 2.21 23.08
N LEU A 40 -31.46 1.18 23.34
CA LEU A 40 -31.94 -0.17 23.66
C LEU A 40 -32.70 -0.21 25.00
N GLU A 41 -32.25 0.54 26.01
CA GLU A 41 -32.89 0.64 27.33
C GLU A 41 -34.30 1.24 27.27
N TYR A 42 -34.58 2.12 26.29
CA TYR A 42 -35.94 2.61 26.04
C TYR A 42 -36.89 1.53 25.48
N GLY A 43 -36.34 0.39 25.03
CA GLY A 43 -37.09 -0.77 24.58
C GLY A 43 -37.06 -0.91 23.06
N MET A 44 -36.10 -1.68 22.56
CA MET A 44 -36.08 -2.16 21.18
C MET A 44 -36.98 -3.39 21.02
N PRO A 45 -38.01 -3.36 20.14
CA PRO A 45 -38.82 -4.53 19.85
C PRO A 45 -38.00 -5.71 19.33
N PRO A 46 -38.49 -6.96 19.44
CA PRO A 46 -37.87 -8.09 18.77
C PRO A 46 -37.73 -7.84 17.27
N THR A 47 -36.50 -7.68 16.80
CA THR A 47 -36.18 -7.22 15.44
C THR A 47 -35.22 -8.20 14.78
N SER A 48 -35.17 -8.20 13.46
CA SER A 48 -34.14 -8.91 12.70
C SER A 48 -33.54 -7.98 11.66
N GLY A 49 -32.21 -7.93 11.62
CA GLY A 49 -31.46 -7.18 10.61
C GLY A 49 -30.98 -8.07 9.48
N MET A 50 -30.77 -7.45 8.32
CA MET A 50 -30.22 -8.07 7.13
C MET A 50 -29.27 -7.09 6.44
N GLY A 51 -28.05 -7.54 6.16
CA GLY A 51 -27.09 -6.83 5.32
C GLY A 51 -26.85 -7.61 4.03
N ILE A 52 -26.91 -6.95 2.89
CA ILE A 52 -26.62 -7.55 1.58
C ILE A 52 -25.46 -6.80 0.95
N GLY A 53 -24.38 -7.50 0.64
CA GLY A 53 -23.26 -6.95 -0.13
C GLY A 53 -23.64 -6.84 -1.60
N MET A 54 -24.01 -5.63 -2.04
CA MET A 54 -24.49 -5.39 -3.41
C MET A 54 -23.45 -5.78 -4.46
N ASP A 55 -22.17 -5.41 -4.28
CA ASP A 55 -21.12 -5.73 -5.25
C ASP A 55 -20.98 -7.24 -5.44
N ARG A 56 -21.00 -8.01 -4.34
CA ARG A 56 -20.94 -9.48 -4.40
C ARG A 56 -22.18 -10.08 -5.05
N LEU A 57 -23.37 -9.54 -4.74
CA LEU A 57 -24.60 -9.96 -5.41
C LEU A 57 -24.50 -9.76 -6.92
N ILE A 58 -24.04 -8.59 -7.36
CA ILE A 58 -23.85 -8.29 -8.78
C ILE A 58 -22.77 -9.20 -9.38
N MET A 59 -21.64 -9.43 -8.71
CA MET A 59 -20.61 -10.37 -9.16
C MET A 59 -21.19 -11.76 -9.48
N PHE A 60 -22.06 -12.28 -8.61
CA PHE A 60 -22.73 -13.56 -8.86
C PHE A 60 -23.69 -13.48 -10.05
N LEU A 61 -24.50 -12.41 -10.14
CA LEU A 61 -25.48 -12.23 -11.21
C LEU A 61 -24.82 -12.02 -12.59
N THR A 62 -23.63 -11.45 -12.64
CA THR A 62 -22.87 -11.20 -13.88
C THR A 62 -21.77 -12.24 -14.13
N ASN A 63 -21.67 -13.28 -13.29
CA ASN A 63 -20.63 -14.32 -13.36
C ASN A 63 -19.19 -13.77 -13.40
N ASN A 64 -18.93 -12.71 -12.62
CA ASN A 64 -17.61 -12.10 -12.49
C ASN A 64 -16.92 -12.54 -11.19
N GLN A 65 -15.69 -13.03 -11.28
CA GLN A 65 -14.92 -13.47 -10.11
C GLN A 65 -14.24 -12.31 -9.34
N SER A 66 -13.99 -11.19 -10.01
CA SER A 66 -13.34 -10.00 -9.41
C SER A 66 -14.36 -8.88 -9.19
N ILE A 67 -14.30 -8.23 -8.02
CA ILE A 67 -15.14 -7.07 -7.68
C ILE A 67 -14.85 -5.86 -8.60
N GLN A 68 -13.64 -5.80 -9.16
CA GLN A 68 -13.25 -4.70 -10.05
C GLN A 68 -14.07 -4.69 -11.35
N GLU A 69 -14.63 -5.83 -11.76
CA GLU A 69 -15.46 -5.97 -12.97
C GLU A 69 -16.88 -5.43 -12.79
N VAL A 70 -17.31 -5.18 -11.55
CA VAL A 70 -18.66 -4.66 -11.23
C VAL A 70 -18.63 -3.23 -10.70
N LEU A 71 -17.45 -2.62 -10.65
CA LEU A 71 -17.23 -1.23 -10.23
C LEU A 71 -16.76 -0.40 -11.43
N PHE A 72 -17.40 0.76 -11.68
CA PHE A 72 -16.98 1.62 -12.79
C PHE A 72 -15.56 2.18 -12.61
N PHE A 73 -15.18 2.50 -11.37
CA PHE A 73 -13.87 3.06 -11.02
C PHE A 73 -13.35 2.38 -9.75
N PRO A 74 -12.79 1.15 -9.85
CA PRO A 74 -12.23 0.47 -8.70
C PRO A 74 -11.01 1.22 -8.18
N GLN A 75 -10.73 1.11 -6.88
CA GLN A 75 -9.51 1.64 -6.30
C GLN A 75 -8.30 0.88 -6.86
N MET A 76 -7.48 1.57 -7.64
CA MET A 76 -6.25 1.03 -8.20
C MET A 76 -5.04 1.48 -7.37
N ARG A 77 -3.99 0.67 -7.35
CA ARG A 77 -2.69 1.13 -6.85
C ARG A 77 -2.19 2.25 -7.77
N PRO A 78 -1.68 3.36 -7.23
CA PRO A 78 -1.09 4.41 -8.06
C PRO A 78 -0.03 3.84 -8.99
N GLU A 79 -0.02 4.33 -10.23
CA GLU A 79 1.04 3.97 -11.17
C GLU A 79 2.39 4.43 -10.60
N LYS A 80 3.37 3.53 -10.60
CA LYS A 80 4.76 3.94 -10.40
C LYS A 80 5.12 4.79 -11.61
N LYS A 81 5.43 6.07 -11.41
CA LYS A 81 5.97 6.91 -12.46
C LYS A 81 7.24 6.24 -12.97
N ALA A 82 7.14 5.50 -14.08
CA ALA A 82 8.31 5.14 -14.85
C ALA A 82 8.89 6.48 -15.27
N VAL A 83 10.06 6.80 -14.73
CA VAL A 83 10.76 8.03 -15.04
C VAL A 83 10.93 8.06 -16.56
N SER A 84 10.08 8.83 -17.24
CA SER A 84 10.03 8.99 -18.69
C SER A 84 11.17 9.89 -19.12
N VAL A 85 12.37 9.44 -18.82
CA VAL A 85 13.60 10.07 -19.22
C VAL A 85 14.03 9.30 -20.46
N GLU A 86 14.08 9.98 -21.60
CA GLU A 86 14.78 9.47 -22.76
C GLU A 86 16.26 9.28 -22.38
N LEU A 87 16.58 8.06 -21.97
CA LEU A 87 17.93 7.66 -21.63
C LEU A 87 18.64 7.24 -22.91
N ASN A 88 19.84 7.77 -23.13
CA ASN A 88 20.71 7.29 -24.21
C ASN A 88 21.04 5.81 -23.98
N GLU A 89 21.46 5.06 -25.01
CA GLU A 89 21.79 3.63 -24.87
C GLU A 89 22.81 3.37 -23.74
N GLU A 90 23.78 4.28 -23.59
CA GLU A 90 24.78 4.23 -22.51
C GLU A 90 24.14 4.46 -21.12
N GLU A 91 23.12 5.32 -21.00
CA GLU A 91 22.40 5.58 -19.75
C GLU A 91 21.46 4.43 -19.38
N LYS A 92 20.82 3.79 -20.37
CA LYS A 92 19.98 2.58 -20.16
C LYS A 92 20.81 1.39 -19.69
N ALA A 93 22.01 1.20 -20.25
CA ALA A 93 22.91 0.13 -19.87
C ALA A 93 23.39 0.27 -18.41
N VAL A 94 23.74 1.49 -17.98
CA VAL A 94 24.10 1.77 -16.59
C VAL A 94 22.89 1.58 -15.67
N LEU A 95 21.71 2.10 -16.04
CA LEU A 95 20.52 1.96 -15.21
C LEU A 95 20.12 0.49 -15.01
N ALA A 96 20.18 -0.34 -16.06
CA ALA A 96 19.84 -1.76 -15.97
C ALA A 96 20.75 -2.54 -14.98
N ILE A 97 22.02 -2.15 -14.86
CA ILE A 97 22.96 -2.76 -13.91
C ILE A 97 22.59 -2.33 -12.48
N VAL A 98 22.29 -1.04 -12.28
CA VAL A 98 21.87 -0.52 -10.97
C VAL A 98 20.50 -1.11 -10.56
N THR A 99 19.57 -1.32 -11.48
CA THR A 99 18.26 -1.94 -11.20
C THR A 99 18.38 -3.39 -10.74
N LYS A 100 19.36 -4.13 -11.28
CA LYS A 100 19.59 -5.52 -10.87
C LYS A 100 20.31 -5.65 -9.53
N ALA A 101 21.14 -4.68 -9.17
CA ALA A 101 21.98 -4.73 -7.98
C ALA A 101 21.37 -4.01 -6.76
N GLU A 102 20.33 -3.19 -6.95
CA GLU A 102 19.69 -2.27 -5.99
C GLU A 102 20.64 -1.19 -5.42
N LYS A 103 21.88 -1.55 -5.08
CA LYS A 103 22.97 -0.68 -4.63
C LYS A 103 24.33 -1.25 -5.06
N ILE A 104 25.15 -0.44 -5.71
CA ILE A 104 26.46 -0.88 -6.21
C ILE A 104 27.54 0.20 -6.03
N ASP A 105 28.76 -0.23 -5.72
CA ASP A 105 29.92 0.65 -5.60
C ASP A 105 30.30 1.27 -6.96
N LEU A 106 30.67 2.54 -6.94
CA LEU A 106 30.93 3.36 -8.13
C LEU A 106 32.13 2.85 -8.94
N ASN A 107 33.16 2.31 -8.29
CA ASN A 107 34.31 1.74 -9.00
C ASN A 107 33.93 0.43 -9.67
N THR A 108 33.13 -0.40 -8.99
CA THR A 108 32.64 -1.67 -9.52
C THR A 108 31.70 -1.45 -10.70
N LEU A 109 30.77 -0.51 -10.58
CA LEU A 109 29.85 -0.10 -11.64
C LEU A 109 30.63 0.43 -12.86
N LYS A 110 31.65 1.27 -12.64
CA LYS A 110 32.49 1.80 -13.71
C LYS A 110 33.27 0.72 -14.45
N THR A 111 33.83 -0.27 -13.74
CA THR A 111 34.49 -1.42 -14.38
C THR A 111 33.53 -2.31 -15.16
N GLN A 112 32.30 -2.51 -14.66
CA GLN A 112 31.30 -3.33 -15.35
C GLN A 112 30.73 -2.65 -16.61
N CYS A 113 30.61 -1.32 -16.61
CA CYS A 113 30.10 -0.59 -17.78
C CYS A 113 31.14 -0.40 -18.90
N GLY A 114 32.44 -0.54 -18.62
CA GLY A 114 33.51 -0.46 -19.63
C GLY A 114 33.60 0.88 -20.39
N LEU A 115 33.01 1.95 -19.86
CA LEU A 115 32.93 3.27 -20.49
C LEU A 115 34.24 4.07 -20.29
N SER A 116 34.59 4.93 -21.26
CA SER A 116 35.71 5.85 -21.09
C SER A 116 35.40 6.91 -20.02
N ASN A 117 36.42 7.41 -19.30
CA ASN A 117 36.26 8.38 -18.21
C ASN A 117 35.35 9.58 -18.60
N LYS A 118 35.51 10.10 -19.81
CA LYS A 118 34.72 11.24 -20.31
C LYS A 118 33.26 10.89 -20.60
N LYS A 119 32.99 9.67 -21.07
CA LYS A 119 31.63 9.17 -21.32
C LYS A 119 30.93 8.82 -20.00
N TRP A 120 31.63 8.14 -19.10
CA TRP A 120 31.16 7.84 -17.75
C TRP A 120 30.65 9.07 -17.00
N ASP A 121 31.46 10.13 -16.94
CA ASP A 121 31.10 11.35 -16.23
C ASP A 121 29.88 12.04 -16.85
N LYS A 122 29.71 11.95 -18.17
CA LYS A 122 28.54 12.50 -18.88
C LYS A 122 27.27 11.70 -18.58
N THR A 123 27.38 10.38 -18.55
CA THR A 123 26.28 9.43 -18.32
C THR A 123 25.79 9.48 -16.87
N ILE A 124 26.68 9.49 -15.88
CA ILE A 124 26.30 9.61 -14.46
C ILE A 124 25.71 10.98 -14.15
N LYS A 125 26.30 12.06 -14.67
CA LYS A 125 25.71 13.41 -14.53
C LYS A 125 24.34 13.51 -15.20
N GLY A 126 24.15 12.83 -16.33
CA GLY A 126 22.86 12.71 -17.01
C GLY A 126 21.83 12.01 -16.12
N LEU A 127 22.16 10.82 -15.62
CA LEU A 127 21.31 10.01 -14.75
C LEU A 127 20.93 10.72 -13.44
N THR A 128 21.88 11.43 -12.80
CA THR A 128 21.60 12.20 -11.57
C THR A 128 20.78 13.47 -11.86
N LYS A 129 21.03 14.17 -12.98
CA LYS A 129 20.23 15.34 -13.39
C LYS A 129 18.79 14.97 -13.72
N LYS A 130 18.58 13.76 -14.20
CA LYS A 130 17.28 13.19 -14.58
C LYS A 130 16.56 12.52 -13.40
N GLU A 131 17.10 12.63 -12.18
CA GLU A 131 16.57 12.05 -10.93
C GLU A 131 16.35 10.53 -10.99
N VAL A 132 17.08 9.81 -11.85
CA VAL A 132 16.93 8.35 -12.01
C VAL A 132 17.89 7.57 -11.12
N ALA A 133 19.02 8.18 -10.76
CA ALA A 133 20.03 7.56 -9.91
C ALA A 133 20.66 8.59 -8.97
N LYS A 134 20.83 8.21 -7.70
CA LYS A 134 21.46 9.01 -6.65
C LYS A 134 22.83 8.43 -6.32
N VAL A 135 23.84 9.29 -6.26
CA VAL A 135 25.18 8.93 -5.79
C VAL A 135 25.30 9.33 -4.33
N THR A 136 25.42 8.35 -3.44
CA THR A 136 25.63 8.56 -2.01
C THR A 136 27.08 8.28 -1.65
N LYS A 137 27.65 9.13 -0.79
CA LYS A 137 29.00 8.94 -0.24
C LYS A 137 28.86 8.60 1.24
N ASN A 138 29.26 7.38 1.60
CA ASN A 138 29.38 6.94 2.99
C ASN A 138 30.86 6.76 3.35
N ASP A 139 31.15 6.51 4.62
CA ASP A 139 32.52 6.33 5.15
C ASP A 139 33.27 5.14 4.50
N GLU A 140 32.55 4.22 3.84
CA GLU A 140 33.09 3.03 3.16
C GLU A 140 33.26 3.18 1.64
N GLY A 141 32.73 4.24 1.01
CA GLY A 141 32.83 4.40 -0.46
C GLY A 141 31.78 5.29 -1.12
N LEU A 142 31.81 5.31 -2.46
CA LEU A 142 30.82 5.98 -3.31
C LEU A 142 29.86 4.94 -3.87
N PHE A 143 28.57 5.05 -3.57
CA PHE A 143 27.54 4.10 -4.00
C PHE A 143 26.52 4.78 -4.92
N VAL A 144 25.96 4.00 -5.86
CA VAL A 144 24.89 4.45 -6.76
C VAL A 144 23.64 3.63 -6.47
N GLU A 145 22.52 4.32 -6.21
CA GLU A 145 21.20 3.74 -5.94
C GLU A 145 20.13 4.37 -6.87
N ILE A 146 19.04 3.66 -7.13
CA ILE A 146 17.89 4.18 -7.89
C ILE A 146 17.00 5.01 -6.96
N VAL A 147 16.47 6.12 -7.48
CA VAL A 147 15.49 6.99 -6.81
C VAL A 147 14.07 6.47 -7.04
#